data_AF-A0A7V2S9Q2-F1
#
_entry.id   AF-A0A7V2S9Q2-F1
#
_cell.length_a   1.000
_cell.length_b   1.000
_cell.length_c   1.000
_cell.angle_alpha   90.00
_cell.angle_beta   90.00
_cell.angle_gamma   90.00
#
_symmetry.space_group_name_H-M   'P 1'
#
loop_
_entity.id
_entity.type
_entity.pdbx_description
1 polymer ?
#
loop_
_entity_poly.entity_id
_entity_poly.type
_entity_poly.pdbx_seq_one_letter_code
_entity_poly.pdbx_strand_id
1 'polypeptide(L)'
;NSAFYGGQNVSNLEQAIIRVLGISTVQNLTITMMYCQQLKTTECTVFDLKGFWVESLATAEASKYFADSPRLKSLISPSELYLASLLHQIGLLALAYLRPEATQHYLHKLKTINEIDEVNFSQFENKIFGLSLAEMGSLVLTHWGLPQVVCQTVGQLELENASIASQIIVLLSKMIKLLQLGTEDCIPDRLTEQLLEISGYSKNQLDNQITKITSKLPEVNELAQTLAI
;
A
#
# COMPACT_ATOMS: atom_id res chain seq x y z
N ASN A 1 21.51 38.09 6.72
CA ASN A 1 21.12 37.77 5.31
C ASN A 1 20.13 36.62 5.29
N SER A 2 18.90 36.86 5.76
CA SER A 2 17.91 35.82 6.02
C SER A 2 16.51 36.42 5.88
N ALA A 3 16.05 36.58 4.63
CA ALA A 3 14.74 37.15 4.32
C ALA A 3 14.23 36.75 2.91
N PHE A 4 14.50 35.52 2.44
CA PHE A 4 14.03 35.11 1.09
C PHE A 4 13.35 33.73 1.01
N TYR A 5 13.23 32.99 2.12
CA TYR A 5 12.56 31.67 2.14
C TYR A 5 11.51 31.54 3.25
N GLY A 6 10.80 32.63 3.57
CA GLY A 6 9.74 32.63 4.57
C GLY A 6 8.37 32.88 3.95
N GLY A 7 7.52 31.86 3.85
CA GLY A 7 6.07 32.07 3.91
C GLY A 7 5.18 31.53 2.79
N GLN A 8 5.72 30.91 1.73
CA GLN A 8 4.90 30.23 0.72
C GLN A 8 5.34 28.77 0.63
N ASN A 9 4.53 27.82 1.11
CA ASN A 9 4.41 26.44 0.57
C ASN A 9 3.70 25.44 1.51
N VAL A 10 3.60 25.68 2.81
CA VAL A 10 2.97 24.70 3.71
C VAL A 10 1.46 24.59 3.48
N SER A 11 0.76 25.73 3.37
CA SER A 11 -0.68 25.77 3.11
C SER A 11 -1.07 25.29 1.71
N ASN A 12 -0.21 25.48 0.69
CA ASN A 12 -0.46 24.96 -0.66
C ASN A 12 -0.26 23.45 -0.73
N LEU A 13 0.76 22.92 -0.04
CA LEU A 13 1.00 21.48 0.04
C LEU A 13 -0.10 20.79 0.85
N GLU A 14 -0.49 21.34 2.00
CA GLU A 14 -1.59 20.82 2.82
C GLU A 14 -2.91 20.83 2.04
N GLN A 15 -3.23 21.92 1.34
CA GLN A 15 -4.39 22.00 0.46
C GLN A 15 -4.31 21.02 -0.72
N ALA A 16 -3.13 20.80 -1.31
CA ALA A 16 -2.92 19.82 -2.38
C ALA A 16 -3.12 18.39 -1.87
N ILE A 17 -2.57 18.06 -0.70
CA ILE A 17 -2.75 16.76 -0.04
C ILE A 17 -4.22 16.53 0.30
N ILE A 18 -4.92 17.51 0.89
CA ILE A 18 -6.35 17.40 1.20
C ILE A 18 -7.18 17.27 -0.08
N ARG A 19 -6.84 18.01 -1.14
CA ARG A 19 -7.55 17.96 -2.43
C ARG A 19 -7.39 16.61 -3.13
N VAL A 20 -6.21 16.01 -3.06
CA VAL A 20 -5.92 14.74 -3.74
C VAL A 20 -6.37 13.54 -2.92
N LEU A 21 -6.10 13.55 -1.60
CA LEU A 21 -6.33 12.41 -0.72
C LEU A 21 -7.68 12.46 0.01
N GLY A 22 -8.24 13.65 0.26
CA GLY A 22 -9.44 13.85 1.08
C GLY A 22 -9.15 13.97 2.59
N ILE A 23 -9.99 14.68 3.33
CA ILE A 23 -9.71 15.11 4.71
C ILE A 23 -9.59 13.95 5.72
N SER A 24 -10.41 12.91 5.56
CA SER A 24 -10.37 11.69 6.40
C SER A 24 -9.09 10.89 6.18
N THR A 25 -8.56 10.93 4.96
CA THR A 25 -7.30 10.30 4.59
C THR A 25 -6.12 11.03 5.22
N VAL A 26 -6.13 12.36 5.19
CA VAL A 26 -5.08 13.18 5.82
C VAL A 26 -5.01 12.89 7.31
N GLN A 27 -6.14 12.75 8.01
CA GLN A 27 -6.13 12.39 9.43
C GLN A 27 -5.50 11.02 9.70
N ASN A 28 -5.86 10.00 8.92
CA ASN A 28 -5.25 8.67 9.03
C ASN A 28 -3.75 8.70 8.71
N LEU A 29 -3.35 9.47 7.70
CA LEU A 29 -1.96 9.68 7.32
C LEU A 29 -1.17 10.41 8.42
N THR A 30 -1.73 11.46 9.02
CA THR A 30 -1.11 12.21 10.11
C THR A 30 -0.90 11.33 11.34
N ILE A 31 -1.91 10.54 11.74
CA ILE A 31 -1.78 9.60 12.86
C ILE A 31 -0.70 8.56 12.55
N THR A 32 -0.74 7.97 11.35
CA THR A 32 0.26 6.99 10.90
C THR A 32 1.67 7.60 10.90
N MET A 33 1.84 8.81 10.36
CA MET A 33 3.13 9.50 10.31
C MET A 33 3.64 9.87 11.70
N MET A 34 2.78 10.28 12.63
CA MET A 34 3.17 10.56 14.02
C MET A 34 3.74 9.32 14.71
N TYR A 35 3.16 8.13 14.46
CA TYR A 35 3.71 6.88 14.98
C TYR A 35 4.96 6.42 14.20
N CYS A 36 4.98 6.57 12.88
CA CYS A 36 6.10 6.17 12.03
C CYS A 36 7.34 7.05 12.18
N GLN A 37 7.24 8.31 12.65
CA GLN A 37 8.41 9.16 12.95
C GLN A 37 9.35 8.53 13.99
N GLN A 38 8.85 7.60 14.81
CA GLN A 38 9.67 6.83 15.76
C GLN A 38 10.35 5.60 15.12
N LEU A 39 9.83 5.13 13.98
CA LEU A 39 10.34 3.99 13.23
C LEU A 39 11.47 4.43 12.29
N LYS A 40 12.62 4.78 12.87
CA LYS A 40 13.82 5.09 12.08
C LYS A 40 14.37 3.79 11.46
N THR A 41 14.13 3.59 10.17
CA THR A 41 14.64 2.44 9.41
C THR A 41 16.09 2.61 8.95
N THR A 42 16.84 3.53 9.56
CA THR A 42 18.22 3.89 9.15
C THR A 42 19.19 2.71 9.23
N GLU A 43 18.93 1.78 10.15
CA GLU A 43 19.73 0.56 10.30
C GLU A 43 19.47 -0.47 9.18
N CYS A 44 18.33 -0.41 8.51
CA CYS A 44 18.02 -1.24 7.35
C CYS A 44 18.37 -0.50 6.05
N THR A 45 19.66 -0.44 5.72
CA THR A 45 20.20 0.37 4.63
C THR A 45 19.60 0.11 3.23
N VAL A 46 19.06 -1.09 3.02
CA VAL A 46 18.45 -1.48 1.74
C VAL A 46 16.95 -1.21 1.67
N PHE A 47 16.33 -0.73 2.74
CA PHE A 47 14.90 -0.43 2.78
C PHE A 47 14.62 0.91 2.10
N ASP A 48 13.89 0.87 0.99
CA ASP A 48 13.46 2.06 0.28
C ASP A 48 12.19 2.64 0.92
N LEU A 49 12.37 3.48 1.94
CA LEU A 49 11.27 4.15 2.64
C LEU A 49 10.44 5.03 1.69
N LYS A 50 11.07 5.63 0.68
CA LYS A 50 10.38 6.48 -0.29
C LYS A 50 9.50 5.63 -1.22
N GLY A 51 10.06 4.57 -1.80
CA GLY A 51 9.31 3.61 -2.60
C GLY A 51 8.14 2.99 -1.82
N PHE A 52 8.37 2.63 -0.56
CA PHE A 52 7.33 2.13 0.35
C PHE A 52 6.11 3.06 0.44
N TRP A 53 6.32 4.36 0.70
CA TRP A 53 5.23 5.32 0.82
C TRP A 53 4.56 5.63 -0.51
N VAL A 54 5.34 5.68 -1.59
CA VAL A 54 4.83 5.83 -2.96
C VAL A 54 3.87 4.71 -3.32
N GLU A 55 4.26 3.45 -3.08
CA GLU A 55 3.38 2.31 -3.35
C GLU A 55 2.15 2.27 -2.42
N SER A 56 2.34 2.55 -1.13
CA SER A 56 1.27 2.56 -0.13
C SER A 56 0.18 3.58 -0.47
N LEU A 57 0.58 4.81 -0.82
CA LEU A 57 -0.34 5.89 -1.20
C LEU A 57 -1.01 5.62 -2.55
N ALA A 58 -0.26 5.14 -3.55
CA ALA A 58 -0.80 4.78 -4.85
C ALA A 58 -1.85 3.65 -4.76
N THR A 59 -1.56 2.61 -3.97
CA THR A 59 -2.48 1.48 -3.74
C THR A 59 -3.74 1.96 -3.01
N ALA A 60 -3.58 2.81 -1.99
CA ALA A 60 -4.71 3.38 -1.29
C ALA A 60 -5.59 4.24 -2.20
N GLU A 61 -4.99 5.09 -3.04
CA GLU A 61 -5.76 5.89 -4.01
C GLU A 61 -6.48 5.01 -5.03
N ALA A 62 -5.82 3.96 -5.52
CA ALA A 62 -6.42 2.99 -6.43
C ALA A 62 -7.64 2.29 -5.82
N SER A 63 -7.57 1.97 -4.52
CA SER A 63 -8.65 1.27 -3.81
C SER A 63 -9.98 2.06 -3.78
N LYS A 64 -9.93 3.40 -3.85
CA LYS A 64 -11.14 4.25 -3.88
C LYS A 64 -12.05 3.89 -5.06
N TYR A 65 -11.47 3.51 -6.19
CA TYR A 65 -12.21 3.16 -7.40
C TYR A 65 -12.86 1.78 -7.34
N PHE A 66 -12.54 1.00 -6.31
CA PHE A 66 -13.12 -0.33 -6.03
C PHE A 66 -14.07 -0.32 -4.84
N ALA A 67 -14.18 0.79 -4.10
CA ALA A 67 -15.03 0.89 -2.92
C ALA A 67 -16.52 0.63 -3.23
N ASP A 68 -16.97 1.02 -4.43
CA ASP A 68 -18.34 0.78 -4.91
C ASP A 68 -18.52 -0.58 -5.62
N SER A 69 -17.52 -1.47 -5.53
CA SER A 69 -17.62 -2.81 -6.10
C SER A 69 -18.86 -3.54 -5.55
N PRO A 70 -19.68 -4.15 -6.44
CA PRO A 70 -20.86 -4.89 -6.00
C PRO A 70 -20.56 -5.98 -4.97
N ARG A 71 -19.39 -6.60 -5.06
CA ARG A 71 -18.93 -7.67 -4.17
C ARG A 71 -18.25 -7.16 -2.89
N LEU A 72 -17.89 -5.87 -2.83
CA LEU A 72 -17.12 -5.29 -1.72
C LEU A 72 -17.95 -4.37 -0.82
N LYS A 73 -18.90 -3.63 -1.38
CA LYS A 73 -19.63 -2.53 -0.71
C LYS A 73 -20.31 -2.88 0.62
N SER A 74 -20.60 -4.16 0.85
CA SER A 74 -21.24 -4.66 2.08
C SER A 74 -20.25 -5.29 3.08
N LEU A 75 -18.98 -5.43 2.71
CA LEU A 75 -17.96 -6.13 3.49
C LEU A 75 -17.04 -5.16 4.24
N ILE A 76 -16.75 -4.00 3.65
CA ILE A 76 -15.82 -3.01 4.18
C ILE A 76 -16.24 -1.62 3.71
N SER A 77 -16.16 -0.62 4.58
CA SER A 77 -16.46 0.76 4.19
C SER A 77 -15.37 1.32 3.26
N PRO A 78 -15.67 2.32 2.40
CA PRO A 78 -14.67 2.97 1.56
C PRO A 78 -13.47 3.51 2.34
N SER A 79 -13.71 4.05 3.54
CA SER A 79 -12.66 4.57 4.43
C SER A 79 -11.78 3.47 5.02
N GLU A 80 -12.36 2.34 5.41
CA GLU A 80 -11.60 1.19 5.94
C GLU A 80 -10.81 0.50 4.84
N LEU A 81 -11.36 0.38 3.63
CA LEU A 81 -10.66 -0.17 2.47
C LEU A 81 -9.44 0.69 2.12
N TYR A 82 -9.62 2.01 2.09
CA TYR A 82 -8.53 2.95 1.87
C TYR A 82 -7.45 2.80 2.96
N LEU A 83 -7.85 2.72 4.23
CA LEU A 83 -6.91 2.59 5.34
C LEU A 83 -6.14 1.26 5.31
N ALA A 84 -6.83 0.15 5.04
CA ALA A 84 -6.21 -1.17 4.87
C ALA A 84 -5.23 -1.17 3.69
N SER A 85 -5.59 -0.50 2.59
CA SER A 85 -4.74 -0.36 1.40
C SER A 85 -3.52 0.54 1.67
N LEU A 86 -3.67 1.61 2.46
CA LEU A 86 -2.56 2.48 2.84
C LEU A 86 -1.56 1.74 3.74
N LEU A 87 -2.05 0.89 4.63
CA LEU A 87 -1.23 0.22 5.65
C LEU A 87 -0.89 -1.24 5.29
N HIS A 88 -1.18 -1.68 4.06
CA HIS A 88 -1.04 -3.07 3.66
C HIS A 88 0.39 -3.62 3.83
N GLN A 89 1.41 -2.78 3.71
CA GLN A 89 2.82 -3.17 3.87
C GLN A 89 3.42 -2.79 5.24
N ILE A 90 2.62 -2.33 6.20
CA ILE A 90 3.15 -1.80 7.48
C ILE A 90 4.00 -2.83 8.25
N GLY A 91 3.74 -4.13 8.07
CA GLY A 91 4.54 -5.21 8.64
C GLY A 91 6.01 -5.15 8.21
N LEU A 92 6.28 -4.83 6.94
CA LEU A 92 7.65 -4.68 6.43
C LEU A 92 8.35 -3.48 7.06
N LEU A 93 7.66 -2.34 7.19
CA LEU A 93 8.20 -1.14 7.85
C LEU A 93 8.54 -1.43 9.32
N ALA A 94 7.65 -2.13 10.02
CA ALA A 94 7.87 -2.53 11.40
C ALA A 94 9.09 -3.45 11.56
N LEU A 95 9.25 -4.44 10.67
CA LEU A 95 10.41 -5.33 10.70
C LEU A 95 11.71 -4.62 10.30
N ALA A 96 11.67 -3.69 9.35
CA ALA A 96 12.84 -2.86 8.99
C ALA A 96 13.36 -2.08 10.20
N TYR A 97 12.47 -1.68 11.13
CA TYR A 97 12.84 -1.06 12.40
C TYR A 97 13.27 -2.07 13.48
N LEU A 98 12.49 -3.13 13.71
CA LEU A 98 12.69 -4.06 14.83
C LEU A 98 13.80 -5.11 14.57
N ARG A 99 14.00 -5.48 13.32
CA ARG A 99 14.85 -6.60 12.87
C ARG A 99 15.63 -6.23 11.59
N PRO A 100 16.36 -5.11 11.56
CA PRO A 100 16.95 -4.55 10.33
C PRO A 100 17.85 -5.53 9.57
N GLU A 101 18.69 -6.30 10.26
CA GLU A 101 19.56 -7.30 9.63
C GLU A 101 18.77 -8.42 8.93
N ALA A 102 17.73 -8.93 9.58
CA ALA A 102 16.86 -9.97 9.02
C ALA A 102 16.04 -9.43 7.84
N THR A 103 15.55 -8.19 7.94
CA THR A 103 14.85 -7.51 6.84
C THR A 103 15.77 -7.27 5.66
N GLN A 104 17.02 -6.86 5.89
CA GLN A 104 18.00 -6.71 4.83
C GLN A 104 18.28 -8.04 4.12
N HIS A 105 18.44 -9.13 4.87
CA HIS A 105 18.58 -10.48 4.30
C HIS A 105 17.37 -10.90 3.46
N TYR A 106 16.15 -10.65 3.97
CA TYR A 106 14.91 -10.91 3.24
C TYR A 106 14.86 -10.13 1.90
N LEU A 107 15.08 -8.81 1.94
CA LEU A 107 15.06 -7.95 0.76
C LEU A 107 16.14 -8.32 -0.27
N HIS A 108 17.33 -8.75 0.18
CA HIS A 108 18.36 -9.26 -0.73
C HIS A 108 17.94 -10.55 -1.42
N LYS A 109 17.34 -11.49 -0.67
CA LYS A 109 16.83 -12.75 -1.26
C LYS A 109 15.71 -12.50 -2.26
N LEU A 110 14.81 -11.55 -2.00
CA LEU A 110 13.77 -11.18 -2.96
C LEU A 110 14.35 -10.76 -4.32
N LYS A 111 15.48 -10.05 -4.33
CA LYS A 111 16.14 -9.62 -5.59
C LYS A 111 16.75 -10.77 -6.39
N THR A 112 17.00 -11.93 -5.78
CA THR A 112 17.60 -13.10 -6.44
C THR A 112 16.58 -14.15 -6.85
N ILE A 113 15.30 -13.98 -6.49
CA ILE A 113 14.22 -14.86 -6.90
C ILE A 113 13.82 -14.44 -8.33
N ASN A 114 14.21 -15.25 -9.32
CA ASN A 114 13.90 -14.99 -10.73
C ASN A 114 12.48 -15.43 -11.14
N GLU A 115 11.84 -16.29 -10.34
CA GLU A 115 10.50 -16.83 -10.61
C GLU A 115 9.62 -16.63 -9.37
N ILE A 116 8.77 -15.61 -9.43
CA ILE A 116 7.84 -15.22 -8.35
C ILE A 116 6.72 -16.26 -8.17
N ASP A 117 6.46 -17.09 -9.18
CA ASP A 117 5.31 -18.01 -9.23
C ASP A 117 5.45 -19.27 -8.36
N GLU A 118 6.64 -19.61 -7.83
CA GLU A 118 6.84 -20.81 -6.99
C GLU A 118 7.10 -20.54 -5.50
N VAL A 119 7.28 -19.27 -5.09
CA VAL A 119 7.61 -18.95 -3.70
C VAL A 119 6.36 -18.65 -2.91
N ASN A 120 6.02 -19.54 -1.97
CA ASN A 120 5.08 -19.22 -0.91
C ASN A 120 5.72 -18.17 0.03
N PHE A 121 5.44 -16.89 -0.23
CA PHE A 121 6.01 -15.75 0.51
C PHE A 121 5.76 -15.88 2.02
N SER A 122 4.55 -16.27 2.43
CA SER A 122 4.23 -16.46 3.84
C SER A 122 5.12 -17.51 4.51
N GLN A 123 5.37 -18.65 3.85
CA GLN A 123 6.29 -19.67 4.36
C GLN A 123 7.74 -19.19 4.38
N PHE A 124 8.15 -18.42 3.38
CA PHE A 124 9.49 -17.85 3.31
C PHE A 124 9.74 -16.83 4.43
N GLU A 125 8.77 -15.97 4.69
CA GLU A 125 8.78 -14.96 5.76
C GLU A 125 8.75 -15.61 7.14
N ASN A 126 7.89 -16.62 7.33
CA ASN A 126 7.84 -17.42 8.56
C ASN A 126 9.21 -18.02 8.92
N LYS A 127 10.00 -18.47 7.94
CA LYS A 127 11.35 -18.99 8.19
C LYS A 127 12.35 -17.94 8.66
N ILE A 128 12.15 -16.66 8.30
CA ILE A 128 13.09 -15.57 8.62
C ILE A 128 12.65 -14.83 9.89
N PHE A 129 11.35 -14.55 10.02
CA PHE A 129 10.80 -13.69 11.06
C PHE A 129 9.97 -14.45 12.10
N GLY A 130 9.57 -15.69 11.83
CA GLY A 130 8.67 -16.48 12.69
C GLY A 130 7.18 -16.16 12.50
N LEU A 131 6.86 -15.23 11.60
CA LEU A 131 5.53 -14.86 11.15
C LEU A 131 5.63 -14.20 9.76
N SER A 132 4.52 -14.05 9.08
CA SER A 132 4.43 -13.38 7.77
C SER A 132 4.35 -11.85 7.89
N LEU A 133 4.63 -11.14 6.79
CA LEU A 133 4.52 -9.68 6.75
C LEU A 133 3.08 -9.22 6.97
N ALA A 134 2.11 -9.92 6.38
CA ALA A 134 0.68 -9.70 6.62
C ALA A 134 0.31 -9.87 8.10
N GLU A 135 0.78 -10.95 8.74
CA GLU A 135 0.56 -11.20 10.17
C GLU A 135 1.17 -10.10 11.04
N MET A 136 2.42 -9.69 10.73
CA MET A 136 3.10 -8.59 11.43
C MET A 136 2.31 -7.29 11.27
N GLY A 137 1.84 -7.01 10.06
CA GLY A 137 1.02 -5.84 9.77
C GLY A 137 -0.24 -5.83 10.64
N SER A 138 -0.99 -6.94 10.65
CA SER A 138 -2.20 -7.07 11.46
C SER A 138 -1.95 -6.84 12.96
N LEU A 139 -0.84 -7.36 13.50
CA LEU A 139 -0.44 -7.15 14.89
C LEU A 139 -0.14 -5.68 15.20
N VAL A 140 0.58 -4.98 14.33
CA VAL A 140 0.86 -3.53 14.47
C VAL A 140 -0.44 -2.74 14.48
N LEU A 141 -1.33 -2.99 13.51
CA LEU A 141 -2.59 -2.27 13.40
C LEU A 141 -3.52 -2.51 14.59
N THR A 142 -3.52 -3.75 15.10
CA THR A 142 -4.26 -4.11 16.32
C THR A 142 -3.69 -3.37 17.54
N HIS A 143 -2.37 -3.31 17.66
CA HIS A 143 -1.71 -2.57 18.74
C HIS A 143 -2.01 -1.06 18.69
N TRP A 144 -2.16 -0.50 17.49
CA TRP A 144 -2.56 0.90 17.29
C TRP A 144 -4.05 1.17 17.51
N GLY A 145 -4.85 0.13 17.79
CA GLY A 145 -6.28 0.26 18.05
C GLY A 145 -7.13 0.54 16.80
N LEU A 146 -6.66 0.14 15.62
CA LEU A 146 -7.44 0.29 14.39
C LEU A 146 -8.67 -0.64 14.34
N PRO A 147 -9.67 -0.33 13.50
CA PRO A 147 -10.86 -1.18 13.36
C PRO A 147 -10.50 -2.62 13.00
N GLN A 148 -11.18 -3.58 13.64
CA GLN A 148 -10.88 -5.01 13.47
C GLN A 148 -10.96 -5.46 12.00
N VAL A 149 -11.89 -4.91 11.23
CA VAL A 149 -12.02 -5.17 9.79
C VAL A 149 -10.74 -4.81 9.04
N VAL A 150 -10.09 -3.70 9.37
CA VAL A 150 -8.81 -3.28 8.77
C VAL A 150 -7.69 -4.25 9.15
N CYS A 151 -7.57 -4.58 10.44
CA CYS A 151 -6.56 -5.51 10.93
C CYS A 151 -6.70 -6.90 10.27
N GLN A 152 -7.92 -7.41 10.17
CA GLN A 152 -8.22 -8.69 9.52
C GLN A 152 -7.93 -8.65 8.02
N THR A 153 -8.31 -7.56 7.35
CA THR A 153 -8.05 -7.39 5.91
C THR A 153 -6.56 -7.44 5.62
N VAL A 154 -5.73 -6.74 6.40
CA VAL A 154 -4.26 -6.75 6.24
C VAL A 154 -3.67 -8.11 6.62
N GLY A 155 -4.16 -8.76 7.67
CA GLY A 155 -3.66 -10.07 8.10
C GLY A 155 -3.92 -11.22 7.12
N GLN A 156 -4.83 -11.03 6.16
CA GLN A 156 -5.22 -12.06 5.19
C GLN A 156 -4.53 -11.90 3.82
N LEU A 157 -3.70 -10.88 3.60
CA LEU A 157 -3.17 -10.55 2.26
C LEU A 157 -2.40 -11.69 1.57
N GLU A 158 -1.84 -12.63 2.32
CA GLU A 158 -1.05 -13.75 1.79
C GLU A 158 -1.78 -15.10 1.87
N LEU A 159 -3.04 -15.12 2.34
CA LEU A 159 -3.80 -16.36 2.51
C LEU A 159 -4.51 -16.78 1.22
N GLU A 160 -4.56 -18.08 0.95
CA GLU A 160 -5.28 -18.64 -0.22
C GLU A 160 -6.80 -18.37 -0.16
N ASN A 161 -7.36 -18.31 1.04
CA ASN A 161 -8.79 -18.06 1.31
C ASN A 161 -9.05 -16.64 1.82
N ALA A 162 -8.23 -15.67 1.42
CA ALA A 162 -8.36 -14.27 1.82
C ALA A 162 -9.72 -13.66 1.46
N SER A 163 -10.16 -12.66 2.22
CA SER A 163 -11.36 -11.89 1.88
C SER A 163 -11.25 -11.20 0.51
N ILE A 164 -12.39 -10.88 -0.10
CA ILE A 164 -12.47 -10.12 -1.36
C ILE A 164 -11.71 -8.79 -1.24
N ALA A 165 -11.80 -8.12 -0.07
CA ALA A 165 -11.07 -6.89 0.19
C ALA A 165 -9.56 -7.10 0.10
N SER A 166 -9.04 -8.10 0.81
CA SER A 166 -7.62 -8.45 0.80
C SER A 166 -7.12 -8.80 -0.61
N GLN A 167 -7.87 -9.61 -1.36
CA GLN A 167 -7.50 -9.99 -2.71
C GLN A 167 -7.42 -8.77 -3.66
N ILE A 168 -8.39 -7.85 -3.58
CA ILE A 168 -8.36 -6.61 -4.35
C ILE A 168 -7.12 -5.79 -3.99
N ILE A 169 -6.79 -5.62 -2.70
CA ILE A 169 -5.61 -4.86 -2.26
C ILE A 169 -4.33 -5.45 -2.86
N VAL A 170 -4.17 -6.78 -2.81
CA VAL A 170 -3.00 -7.47 -3.39
C VAL A 170 -2.90 -7.23 -4.89
N LEU A 171 -4.01 -7.35 -5.62
CA LEU A 171 -4.03 -7.15 -7.08
C LEU A 171 -3.75 -5.69 -7.45
N LEU A 172 -4.26 -4.72 -6.67
CA LEU A 172 -3.97 -3.31 -6.85
C LEU A 172 -2.50 -2.99 -6.58
N SER A 173 -1.92 -3.49 -5.49
CA SER A 173 -0.49 -3.33 -5.19
C SER A 173 0.37 -3.91 -6.33
N LYS A 174 0.05 -5.11 -6.83
CA LYS A 174 0.74 -5.71 -8.00
C LYS A 174 0.64 -4.83 -9.25
N MET A 175 -0.56 -4.34 -9.56
CA MET A 175 -0.78 -3.43 -10.70
C MET A 175 0.03 -2.14 -10.57
N ILE A 176 0.04 -1.52 -9.39
CA ILE A 176 0.83 -0.31 -9.12
C ILE A 176 2.33 -0.56 -9.28
N LYS A 177 2.86 -1.69 -8.77
CA LYS A 177 4.27 -2.06 -8.96
C LYS A 177 4.64 -2.18 -10.43
N LEU A 178 3.82 -2.86 -11.23
CA LEU A 178 4.05 -3.02 -12.67
C LEU A 178 4.07 -1.66 -13.40
N LEU A 179 3.11 -0.79 -13.09
CA LEU A 179 3.04 0.56 -13.67
C LEU A 179 4.23 1.44 -13.26
N GLN A 180 4.74 1.29 -12.03
CA GLN A 180 5.88 2.07 -11.53
C GLN A 180 7.22 1.60 -12.09
N LEU A 181 7.37 0.30 -12.35
CA LEU A 181 8.58 -0.26 -12.94
C LEU A 181 8.72 0.07 -14.43
N GLY A 182 7.65 0.55 -15.08
CA GLY A 182 7.64 0.82 -16.52
C GLY A 182 7.91 -0.42 -17.36
N THR A 183 7.73 -1.60 -16.77
CA THR A 183 8.04 -2.90 -17.39
C THR A 183 7.02 -3.28 -18.44
N GLU A 184 5.83 -2.71 -18.38
CA GLU A 184 4.75 -2.98 -19.31
C GLU A 184 3.99 -1.69 -19.65
N ASP A 185 3.75 -1.47 -20.95
CA ASP A 185 2.89 -0.37 -21.45
C ASP A 185 1.41 -0.62 -21.14
N CYS A 186 1.06 -1.85 -20.72
CA CYS A 186 -0.29 -2.30 -20.41
C CYS A 186 -0.30 -3.21 -19.17
N ILE A 187 -1.45 -3.28 -18.49
CA ILE A 187 -1.64 -4.20 -17.37
C ILE A 187 -1.86 -5.62 -17.92
N PRO A 188 -1.27 -6.68 -17.34
CA PRO A 188 -1.45 -8.04 -17.82
C PRO A 188 -2.92 -8.47 -17.85
N ASP A 189 -3.32 -9.18 -18.91
CA ASP A 189 -4.69 -9.68 -19.08
C ASP A 189 -5.13 -10.51 -17.87
N ARG A 190 -4.25 -11.40 -17.37
CA ARG A 190 -4.51 -12.23 -16.19
C ARG A 190 -4.87 -11.41 -14.95
N LEU A 191 -4.18 -10.29 -14.70
CA LEU A 191 -4.46 -9.44 -13.55
C LEU A 191 -5.82 -8.75 -13.72
N THR A 192 -6.12 -8.30 -14.94
CA THR A 192 -7.40 -7.67 -15.29
C THR A 192 -8.56 -8.66 -15.14
N GLU A 193 -8.39 -9.91 -15.57
CA GLU A 193 -9.38 -10.98 -15.41
C GLU A 193 -9.66 -11.28 -13.94
N GLN A 194 -8.62 -11.37 -13.10
CA GLN A 194 -8.78 -11.58 -11.65
C GLN A 194 -9.53 -10.42 -10.99
N LEU A 195 -9.18 -9.17 -11.32
CA LEU A 195 -9.89 -8.00 -10.82
C LEU A 195 -11.35 -7.98 -11.27
N LEU A 196 -11.64 -8.37 -12.51
CA LEU A 196 -13.00 -8.45 -13.03
C LEU A 196 -13.84 -9.45 -12.23
N GLU A 197 -13.32 -10.66 -12.02
CA GLU A 197 -13.98 -11.73 -11.28
C GLU A 197 -14.25 -11.33 -9.81
N ILE A 198 -13.22 -10.84 -9.13
CA ILE A 198 -13.27 -10.57 -7.69
C ILE A 198 -14.09 -9.32 -7.38
N SER A 199 -13.99 -8.27 -8.20
CA SER A 199 -14.76 -7.03 -8.00
C SER A 199 -16.23 -7.17 -8.39
N GLY A 200 -16.58 -8.08 -9.29
CA GLY A 200 -17.94 -8.17 -9.84
C GLY A 200 -18.35 -6.97 -10.70
N TYR A 201 -17.38 -6.17 -11.17
CA TYR A 201 -17.64 -5.15 -12.19
C TYR A 201 -17.90 -5.79 -13.56
N SER A 202 -18.61 -5.08 -14.42
CA SER A 202 -18.56 -5.36 -15.87
C SER A 202 -17.23 -4.90 -16.45
N LYS A 203 -16.83 -5.46 -17.60
CA LYS A 203 -15.58 -5.09 -18.28
C LYS A 203 -15.46 -3.58 -18.49
N ASN A 204 -16.52 -2.94 -19.01
CA ASN A 204 -16.55 -1.48 -19.21
C ASN A 204 -16.39 -0.68 -17.90
N GLN A 205 -16.93 -1.18 -16.79
CA GLN A 205 -16.74 -0.53 -15.49
C GLN A 205 -15.29 -0.65 -15.03
N LEU A 206 -14.70 -1.85 -15.13
CA LEU A 206 -13.30 -2.08 -14.74
C LEU A 206 -12.34 -1.25 -15.58
N ASP A 207 -12.49 -1.24 -16.91
CA ASP A 207 -11.66 -0.45 -17.83
C ASP A 207 -11.70 1.05 -17.50
N ASN A 208 -12.89 1.56 -17.13
CA ASN A 208 -13.06 2.93 -16.68
C ASN A 208 -12.35 3.20 -15.34
N GLN A 209 -12.40 2.26 -14.37
CA GLN A 209 -11.67 2.42 -13.11
C GLN A 209 -10.16 2.39 -13.33
N ILE A 210 -9.64 1.46 -14.13
CA ILE A 210 -8.22 1.37 -14.48
C ILE A 210 -7.75 2.68 -15.13
N THR A 211 -8.50 3.22 -16.09
CA THR A 211 -8.18 4.50 -16.73
C THR A 211 -8.09 5.64 -15.73
N LYS A 212 -9.01 5.72 -14.77
CA LYS A 212 -8.97 6.73 -13.70
C LYS A 212 -7.76 6.56 -12.79
N ILE A 213 -7.41 5.33 -12.44
CA ILE A 213 -6.23 5.04 -11.62
C ILE A 213 -4.96 5.49 -12.35
N THR A 214 -4.75 5.05 -13.58
CA THR A 214 -3.55 5.37 -14.37
C THR A 214 -3.40 6.88 -14.60
N SER A 215 -4.50 7.60 -14.85
CA SER A 215 -4.46 9.05 -15.04
C SER A 215 -4.13 9.84 -13.77
N LYS A 216 -4.46 9.32 -12.59
CA LYS A 216 -4.23 9.98 -11.30
C LYS A 216 -2.91 9.59 -10.65
N LEU A 217 -2.35 8.45 -11.04
CA LEU A 217 -1.11 7.89 -10.48
C LEU A 217 0.09 8.86 -10.51
N PRO A 218 0.35 9.66 -11.57
CA PRO A 218 1.47 10.61 -11.57
C PRO A 218 1.40 11.64 -10.45
N GLU A 219 0.21 12.23 -10.20
CA GLU A 219 -0.02 13.21 -9.14
C GLU A 219 0.16 12.59 -7.75
N VAL A 220 -0.34 11.37 -7.55
CA VAL A 220 -0.18 10.63 -6.28
C VAL A 220 1.29 10.31 -6.03
N ASN A 221 2.03 9.87 -7.05
CA ASN A 221 3.45 9.59 -6.94
C ASN A 221 4.22 10.86 -6.55
N GLU A 222 3.97 12.00 -7.19
CA GLU A 222 4.64 13.27 -6.86
C GLU A 222 4.39 13.69 -5.40
N LEU A 223 3.15 13.58 -4.93
CA LEU A 223 2.81 13.85 -3.53
C LEU A 223 3.50 12.91 -2.56
N ALA A 224 3.48 11.60 -2.86
CA ALA A 224 4.13 10.60 -2.01
C ALA A 224 5.65 10.82 -1.93
N GLN A 225 6.28 11.23 -3.02
CA GLN A 225 7.71 11.59 -3.03
C GLN A 225 8.02 12.82 -2.15
N THR A 226 7.05 13.73 -1.99
CA THR A 226 7.20 14.92 -1.14
C THR A 226 7.02 14.60 0.35
N LEU A 227 6.24 13.57 0.66
CA LEU A 227 5.94 13.11 2.02
C LEU A 227 7.00 12.17 2.60
N ALA A 228 7.78 11.49 1.76
CA ALA A 228 8.89 10.65 2.17
C ALA A 228 10.08 11.52 2.63
N ILE A 229 10.04 11.94 3.89
CA ILE A 229 11.07 12.71 4.61
C ILE A 229 11.84 11.78 5.55
#